data_AF-A0A1F7H659-F1
#
_entry.id   AF-A0A1F7H659-F1
#
_cell.length_a   1.000
_cell.length_b   1.000
_cell.length_c   1.000
_cell.angle_alpha   90.00
_cell.angle_beta   90.00
_cell.angle_gamma   90.00
#
_symmetry.space_group_name_H-M   'P 1'
#
loop_
_entity.id
_entity.type
_entity.pdbx_description
1 polymer ?
#
loop_
_entity_poly.entity_id
_entity_poly.type
_entity_poly.pdbx_seq_one_letter_code
_entity_poly.pdbx_strand_id
1 'polypeptide(L)'
;MKKSIFTFLLLGLLGHFFSSNTVFAAKLLPRFKQTGVKMTAGSGVGTSVRLRSDRKALLVYFSNVSKAKSVSYVLMYQTNGKEEGVGGSIDSAAGNSAQRVLDFGTCSAGVCRYHSNITQMTFEVTIDLPNGKKTLRRFRIRV
;
A
#
# COMPACT_ATOMS: atom_id res chain seq x y z
N MET A 1 2.72 30.88 -74.35
CA MET A 1 1.53 30.54 -73.54
C MET A 1 1.54 29.05 -73.22
N LYS A 2 2.20 28.60 -72.13
CA LYS A 2 2.28 27.15 -71.77
C LYS A 2 2.82 26.87 -70.35
N LYS A 3 2.66 27.82 -69.40
CA LYS A 3 3.20 27.69 -68.03
C LYS A 3 2.13 27.61 -66.91
N SER A 4 0.85 27.84 -67.21
CA SER A 4 -0.22 27.83 -66.19
C SER A 4 -0.93 26.49 -65.97
N ILE A 5 -0.64 25.46 -66.78
CA ILE A 5 -1.31 24.15 -66.65
C ILE A 5 -0.63 23.27 -65.59
N PHE A 6 0.67 23.42 -65.39
CA PHE A 6 1.43 22.57 -64.45
C PHE A 6 1.18 22.94 -62.98
N THR A 7 0.84 24.20 -62.68
CA THR A 7 0.60 24.68 -61.32
C THR A 7 -0.74 24.21 -60.74
N PHE A 8 -1.75 23.99 -61.58
CA PHE A 8 -3.04 23.45 -61.14
C PHE A 8 -2.99 21.94 -60.85
N LEU A 9 -2.11 21.20 -61.52
CA LEU A 9 -1.97 19.75 -61.30
C LEU A 9 -1.17 19.43 -60.03
N LEU A 10 -0.27 20.32 -59.60
CA LEU A 10 0.50 20.15 -58.37
C LEU A 10 -0.30 20.55 -57.10
N LEU A 11 -1.27 21.48 -57.22
CA LEU A 11 -2.14 21.87 -56.10
C LEU A 11 -3.28 20.88 -55.83
N GLY A 12 -3.69 20.08 -56.82
CA GLY A 12 -4.72 19.05 -56.67
C GLY A 12 -4.27 17.81 -55.88
N LEU A 13 -2.96 17.51 -55.88
CA LEU A 13 -2.40 16.32 -55.23
C LEU A 13 -2.07 16.52 -53.73
N LEU A 14 -1.97 17.76 -53.24
CA LEU A 14 -1.67 18.03 -51.82
C LEU A 14 -2.92 18.03 -50.91
N GLY A 15 -4.13 18.04 -51.47
CA GLY A 15 -5.38 18.19 -50.69
C GLY A 15 -5.97 16.91 -50.09
N HIS A 16 -5.42 15.73 -50.39
CA HIS A 16 -6.08 14.44 -50.09
C HIS A 16 -5.62 13.76 -48.78
N PHE A 17 -4.76 14.39 -47.98
CA PHE A 17 -4.18 13.75 -46.78
C PHE A 17 -4.81 14.13 -45.43
N PHE A 18 -5.87 14.95 -45.41
CA PHE A 18 -6.49 15.39 -44.14
C PHE A 18 -7.96 14.99 -44.05
N SER A 19 -8.27 13.72 -43.83
CA SER A 19 -9.58 13.32 -43.28
C SER A 19 -9.61 11.88 -42.79
N SER A 20 -9.26 11.68 -41.51
CA SER A 20 -9.93 10.71 -40.63
C SER A 20 -9.34 10.79 -39.21
N ASN A 21 -9.68 11.84 -38.46
CA ASN A 21 -9.51 11.81 -37.00
C ASN A 21 -10.72 11.07 -36.42
N THR A 22 -10.56 9.78 -36.12
CA THR A 22 -11.54 9.02 -35.35
C THR A 22 -11.44 9.44 -33.88
N VAL A 23 -12.38 10.27 -33.44
CA VAL A 23 -12.50 10.61 -32.02
C VAL A 23 -13.14 9.43 -31.30
N PHE A 24 -12.33 8.65 -30.57
CA PHE A 24 -12.85 7.63 -29.66
C PHE A 24 -13.60 8.32 -28.52
N ALA A 25 -14.93 8.23 -28.52
CA ALA A 25 -15.75 8.66 -27.42
C ALA A 25 -15.48 7.76 -26.19
N ALA A 26 -14.72 8.28 -25.22
CA ALA A 26 -14.50 7.61 -23.95
C ALA A 26 -15.84 7.54 -23.18
N LYS A 27 -16.45 6.36 -23.16
CA LYS A 27 -17.65 6.08 -22.36
C LYS A 27 -17.33 6.32 -20.88
N LEU A 28 -18.04 7.25 -20.26
CA LEU A 28 -17.91 7.53 -18.83
C LEU A 28 -18.25 6.26 -18.03
N LEU A 29 -17.28 5.77 -17.26
CA LEU A 29 -17.48 4.65 -16.35
C LEU A 29 -18.42 5.11 -15.22
N PRO A 30 -19.38 4.27 -14.79
CA PRO A 30 -20.25 4.60 -13.67
C PRO A 30 -19.40 4.86 -12.42
N ARG A 31 -19.50 6.07 -11.85
CA ARG A 31 -18.90 6.38 -10.55
C ARG A 31 -19.61 5.56 -9.48
N PHE A 32 -18.85 4.72 -8.79
CA PHE A 32 -19.32 4.01 -7.61
C PHE A 32 -19.73 5.05 -6.56
N LYS A 33 -21.03 5.15 -6.24
CA LYS A 33 -21.48 5.94 -5.10
C LYS A 33 -20.91 5.28 -3.84
N GLN A 34 -20.10 6.03 -3.08
CA GLN A 34 -19.65 5.61 -1.77
C GLN A 34 -20.82 5.65 -0.80
N THR A 35 -21.68 4.63 -0.84
CA THR A 35 -22.53 4.30 0.30
C THR A 35 -21.59 3.91 1.42
N GLY A 36 -21.62 4.68 2.52
CA GLY A 36 -20.73 4.47 3.67
C GLY A 36 -20.72 2.99 4.06
N VAL A 37 -19.55 2.36 3.91
CA VAL A 37 -19.34 0.98 4.34
C VAL A 37 -19.51 0.99 5.86
N LYS A 38 -20.67 0.51 6.34
CA LYS A 38 -20.80 0.10 7.74
C LYS A 38 -19.84 -1.06 7.91
N MET A 39 -18.65 -0.77 8.42
CA MET A 39 -17.66 -1.75 8.84
C MET A 39 -18.33 -2.64 9.89
N THR A 40 -18.76 -3.84 9.49
CA THR A 40 -19.10 -4.90 10.44
C THR A 40 -17.86 -5.10 11.30
N ALA A 41 -17.97 -4.82 12.60
CA ALA A 41 -16.90 -5.07 13.55
C ALA A 41 -16.52 -6.55 13.43
N GLY A 42 -15.40 -6.83 12.77
CA GLY A 42 -14.94 -8.19 12.53
C GLY A 42 -14.82 -8.92 13.87
N SER A 43 -15.34 -10.15 13.95
CA SER A 43 -15.40 -10.89 15.21
C SER A 43 -14.02 -11.25 15.78
N GLY A 44 -12.95 -11.16 14.97
CA GLY A 44 -11.57 -11.46 15.35
C GLY A 44 -10.75 -10.24 15.80
N VAL A 45 -9.46 -10.50 16.04
CA VAL A 45 -8.46 -9.46 16.31
C VAL A 45 -8.45 -8.47 15.15
N GLY A 46 -8.52 -7.17 15.42
CA GLY A 46 -8.33 -6.11 14.43
C GLY A 46 -6.85 -5.70 14.36
N THR A 47 -6.39 -5.32 13.17
CA THR A 47 -5.03 -4.81 12.97
C THR A 47 -5.11 -3.58 12.09
N SER A 48 -4.56 -2.47 12.56
CA SER A 48 -4.39 -1.23 11.79
C SER A 48 -2.92 -0.85 11.78
N VAL A 49 -2.45 -0.40 10.63
CA VAL A 49 -1.05 -0.04 10.40
C VAL A 49 -0.97 1.35 9.80
N ARG A 50 -0.05 2.16 10.30
CA ARG A 50 0.20 3.51 9.80
C ARG A 50 1.68 3.84 9.85
N LEU A 51 2.23 4.31 8.74
CA LEU A 51 3.57 4.86 8.71
C LEU A 51 3.61 6.15 9.57
N ARG A 52 4.58 6.25 10.47
CA ARG A 52 4.79 7.47 11.28
C ARG A 52 5.10 8.65 10.35
N SER A 53 4.74 9.86 10.75
CA SER A 53 4.87 11.06 9.90
C SER A 53 6.30 11.34 9.44
N ASP A 54 7.29 11.02 10.28
CA ASP A 54 8.72 11.13 9.98
C ASP A 54 9.28 9.94 9.16
N ARG A 55 8.44 8.96 8.82
CA ARG A 55 8.77 7.70 8.13
C ARG A 55 9.87 6.87 8.79
N LYS A 56 10.09 7.06 10.10
CA LYS A 56 11.13 6.32 10.85
C LYS A 56 10.58 5.15 11.66
N ALA A 57 9.27 4.96 11.66
CA ALA A 57 8.64 3.82 12.32
C ALA A 57 7.29 3.45 11.70
N LEU A 58 6.87 2.21 11.94
CA LEU A 58 5.51 1.76 11.72
C LEU A 58 4.73 1.77 13.04
N LEU A 59 3.60 2.46 13.04
CA LEU A 59 2.65 2.46 14.14
C LEU A 59 1.64 1.34 13.89
N VAL A 60 1.58 0.38 14.81
CA VAL A 60 0.66 -0.76 14.73
C VAL A 60 -0.29 -0.73 15.90
N TYR A 61 -1.58 -0.83 15.60
CA TYR A 61 -2.65 -0.93 16.58
C TYR A 61 -3.38 -2.27 16.42
N PHE A 62 -3.51 -2.99 17.52
CA PHE A 62 -4.25 -4.22 17.63
C PHE A 62 -5.50 -4.00 18.49
N SER A 63 -6.65 -4.49 18.04
CA SER A 63 -7.90 -4.49 18.81
C SER A 63 -8.43 -5.91 18.97
N ASN A 64 -9.30 -6.11 19.96
CA ASN A 64 -9.85 -7.42 20.31
C ASN A 64 -8.77 -8.49 20.60
N VAL A 65 -7.63 -8.10 21.15
CA VAL A 65 -6.49 -9.00 21.41
C VAL A 65 -6.86 -10.10 22.40
N SER A 66 -7.73 -9.80 23.37
CA SER A 66 -8.28 -10.77 24.34
C SER A 66 -9.03 -11.95 23.69
N LYS A 67 -9.42 -11.84 22.42
CA LYS A 67 -10.06 -12.94 21.66
C LYS A 67 -9.05 -13.91 21.04
N ALA A 68 -7.76 -13.59 21.07
CA ALA A 68 -6.68 -14.45 20.62
C ALA A 68 -5.94 -15.07 21.81
N LYS A 69 -5.37 -16.25 21.57
CA LYS A 69 -4.39 -16.85 22.49
C LYS A 69 -3.10 -16.04 22.42
N SER A 70 -2.63 -15.76 21.20
CA SER A 70 -1.46 -14.96 20.91
C SER A 70 -1.57 -14.27 19.56
N VAL A 71 -0.91 -13.13 19.44
CA VAL A 71 -0.72 -12.37 18.21
C VAL A 71 0.78 -12.16 18.04
N SER A 72 1.37 -12.81 17.06
CA SER A 72 2.77 -12.63 16.68
C SER A 72 2.85 -11.78 15.42
N TYR A 73 3.87 -10.94 15.32
CA TYR A 73 4.04 -10.07 14.17
C TYR A 73 5.50 -9.94 13.78
N VAL A 74 5.73 -9.71 12.48
CA VAL A 74 7.05 -9.45 11.91
C VAL A 74 6.92 -8.35 10.87
N LEU A 75 7.75 -7.32 11.02
CA LEU A 75 8.01 -6.31 10.01
C LEU A 75 9.32 -6.66 9.32
N MET A 76 9.33 -6.71 7.99
CA MET A 76 10.52 -6.86 7.15
C MET A 76 10.62 -5.70 6.17
N TYR A 77 11.84 -5.23 5.91
CA TYR A 77 12.09 -4.19 4.91
C TYR A 77 13.53 -4.26 4.40
N GLN A 78 13.77 -3.69 3.22
CA GLN A 78 15.11 -3.52 2.66
C GLN A 78 15.65 -2.12 2.99
N THR A 79 16.93 -2.01 3.31
CA THR A 79 17.65 -0.74 3.51
C THR A 79 19.08 -0.87 3.03
N ASN A 80 19.56 0.08 2.22
CA ASN A 80 20.96 0.14 1.77
C ASN A 80 21.51 -1.21 1.24
N GLY A 81 20.68 -1.98 0.51
CA GLY A 81 21.05 -3.27 -0.08
C GLY A 81 21.02 -4.48 0.86
N LYS A 82 20.50 -4.34 2.09
CA LYS A 82 20.32 -5.45 3.03
C LYS A 82 18.90 -5.51 3.60
N GLU A 83 18.50 -6.71 3.99
CA GLU A 83 17.23 -6.96 4.67
C GLU A 83 17.36 -6.71 6.18
N GLU A 84 16.36 -6.05 6.75
CA GLU A 84 16.25 -5.77 8.18
C GLU A 84 14.80 -6.03 8.63
N GLY A 85 14.59 -6.21 9.93
CA GLY A 85 13.25 -6.47 10.44
C GLY A 85 13.10 -6.33 11.95
N VAL A 86 11.84 -6.31 12.39
CA VAL A 86 11.46 -6.25 13.80
C VAL A 86 10.32 -7.22 14.03
N GLY A 87 10.51 -8.16 14.96
CA GLY A 87 9.50 -9.12 15.37
C GLY A 87 9.01 -8.87 16.79
N GLY A 88 7.83 -9.37 17.11
CA GLY A 88 7.32 -9.38 18.47
C GLY A 88 6.03 -10.17 18.63
N SER A 89 5.54 -10.23 19.86
CA SER A 89 4.30 -10.91 20.19
C SER A 89 3.50 -10.17 21.25
N ILE A 90 2.22 -10.49 21.31
CA ILE A 90 1.24 -9.99 22.27
C ILE A 90 0.39 -11.18 22.66
N ASP A 91 0.19 -11.41 23.95
CA ASP A 91 -0.74 -12.41 24.45
C ASP A 91 -2.06 -11.76 24.90
N SER A 92 -3.01 -12.59 25.31
CA SER A 92 -4.31 -12.12 25.82
C SER A 92 -4.20 -11.30 27.12
N ALA A 93 -3.10 -11.42 27.89
CA ALA A 93 -2.91 -10.68 29.13
C ALA A 93 -2.62 -9.19 28.89
N ALA A 94 -2.20 -8.82 27.67
CA ALA A 94 -2.05 -7.41 27.26
C ALA A 94 -3.38 -6.63 27.20
N GLY A 95 -4.52 -7.30 27.40
CA GLY A 95 -5.85 -6.68 27.43
C GLY A 95 -6.55 -6.70 26.06
N ASN A 96 -7.58 -5.85 25.91
CA ASN A 96 -8.39 -5.85 24.68
C ASN A 96 -7.70 -5.15 23.50
N SER A 97 -6.72 -4.29 23.75
CA SER A 97 -6.03 -3.51 22.73
C SER A 97 -4.56 -3.35 23.08
N ALA A 98 -3.72 -3.29 22.05
CA ALA A 98 -2.29 -3.07 22.22
C ALA A 98 -1.74 -2.21 21.09
N GLN A 99 -0.75 -1.38 21.40
CA GLN A 99 -0.02 -0.57 20.43
C GLN A 99 1.45 -0.97 20.41
N ARG A 100 2.04 -0.95 19.21
CA ARG A 100 3.46 -1.18 18.99
C ARG A 100 4.01 -0.12 18.05
N VAL A 101 5.19 0.39 18.38
CA VAL A 101 5.99 1.26 17.53
C VAL A 101 7.17 0.43 17.06
N LEU A 102 7.25 0.20 15.75
CA LEU A 102 8.31 -0.59 15.15
C LEU A 102 9.26 0.39 14.46
N ASP A 103 10.31 0.81 15.16
CA ASP A 103 11.31 1.72 14.62
C ASP A 103 12.14 1.06 13.51
N PHE A 104 12.44 1.82 12.46
CA PHE A 104 13.28 1.37 11.35
C PHE A 104 14.73 1.70 11.66
N GLY A 105 15.33 0.96 12.58
CA GLY A 105 16.68 1.23 13.04
C GLY A 105 17.02 0.44 14.28
N THR A 106 18.15 0.80 14.89
CA THR A 106 18.59 0.24 16.16
C THR A 106 18.66 1.32 17.21
N CYS A 107 18.24 0.99 18.44
CA CYS A 107 18.33 1.87 19.58
C CYS A 107 19.23 1.24 20.65
N SER A 108 20.14 2.02 21.21
CA SER A 108 20.99 1.60 22.32
C SER A 108 21.13 2.76 23.31
N ALA A 109 20.97 2.48 24.61
CA ALA A 109 21.03 3.47 25.68
C ALA A 109 20.15 4.73 25.44
N GLY A 110 18.97 4.56 24.83
CA GLY A 110 18.04 5.66 24.52
C GLY A 110 18.35 6.46 23.25
N VAL A 111 19.43 6.15 22.54
CA VAL A 111 19.79 6.79 21.26
C VAL A 111 19.46 5.85 20.11
N CYS A 112 18.65 6.32 19.16
CA CYS A 112 18.23 5.56 17.99
C CYS A 112 18.94 6.01 16.73
N ARG A 113 19.53 5.06 15.99
CA ARG A 113 20.07 5.28 14.65
C ARG A 113 19.12 4.67 13.63
N TYR A 114 18.43 5.54 12.89
CA TYR A 114 17.46 5.14 11.89
C TYR A 114 18.12 4.75 10.57
N HIS A 115 17.54 3.76 9.91
CA HIS A 115 17.89 3.28 8.60
C HIS A 115 17.38 4.25 7.51
N SER A 116 18.12 4.35 6.41
CA SER A 116 17.79 5.17 5.23
C SER A 116 17.48 4.29 4.02
N ASN A 117 16.97 4.87 2.93
CA ASN A 117 16.72 4.16 1.67
C ASN A 117 15.84 2.91 1.83
N ILE A 118 14.77 3.04 2.63
CA ILE A 118 13.90 1.92 2.97
C ILE A 118 12.99 1.59 1.80
N THR A 119 12.93 0.31 1.42
CA THR A 119 12.08 -0.19 0.34
C THR A 119 11.49 -1.56 0.68
N GLN A 120 10.55 -2.04 -0.16
CA GLN A 120 9.99 -3.40 -0.09
C GLN A 120 9.44 -3.80 1.30
N MET A 121 8.77 -2.88 1.98
CA MET A 121 8.28 -3.11 3.34
C MET A 121 7.05 -4.03 3.38
N THR A 122 7.13 -5.08 4.20
CA THR A 122 6.05 -6.03 4.47
C THR A 122 5.85 -6.18 5.97
N PHE A 123 4.60 -6.16 6.40
CA PHE A 123 4.23 -6.42 7.79
C PHE A 123 3.28 -7.61 7.84
N GLU A 124 3.65 -8.63 8.61
CA GLU A 124 2.90 -9.86 8.77
C GLU A 124 2.42 -10.00 10.21
N VAL A 125 1.17 -10.47 10.37
CA VAL A 125 0.56 -10.74 11.67
C VAL A 125 -0.06 -12.13 11.65
N THR A 126 0.39 -12.97 12.56
CA THR A 126 -0.13 -14.30 12.82
C THR A 126 -0.94 -14.27 14.11
N ILE A 127 -2.22 -14.60 14.02
CA ILE A 127 -3.16 -14.66 15.14
C ILE A 127 -3.44 -16.12 15.44
N ASP A 128 -3.08 -16.58 16.62
CA ASP A 128 -3.45 -17.89 17.14
C ASP A 128 -4.71 -17.74 18.00
N LEU A 129 -5.78 -18.45 17.64
CA LEU A 129 -7.04 -18.43 18.37
C LEU A 129 -7.06 -19.52 19.46
N PRO A 130 -7.86 -19.35 20.54
CA PRO A 130 -7.96 -20.36 21.60
C PRO A 130 -8.39 -21.75 21.11
N ASN A 131 -9.16 -21.81 20.02
CA ASN A 131 -9.60 -23.06 19.39
C ASN A 131 -8.54 -23.73 18.48
N GLY A 132 -7.30 -23.26 18.51
CA GLY A 132 -6.18 -23.80 17.72
C GLY A 132 -6.12 -23.30 16.27
N LYS A 133 -7.13 -22.57 15.78
CA LYS A 133 -7.09 -21.98 14.43
C LYS A 133 -6.06 -20.86 14.38
N LYS A 134 -5.41 -20.71 13.23
CA LYS A 134 -4.44 -19.64 12.95
C LYS A 134 -4.92 -18.78 11.79
N THR A 135 -4.70 -17.47 11.89
CA THR A 135 -4.97 -16.51 10.79
C THR A 135 -3.71 -15.71 10.51
N LEU A 136 -3.27 -15.70 9.26
CA LEU A 136 -2.18 -14.85 8.79
C LEU A 136 -2.72 -13.64 8.05
N ARG A 137 -2.22 -12.44 8.36
CA ARG A 137 -2.51 -11.20 7.65
C ARG A 137 -1.22 -10.57 7.18
N ARG A 138 -1.18 -10.15 5.92
CA ARG A 138 -0.02 -9.50 5.30
C ARG A 138 -0.40 -8.10 4.82
N PHE A 139 0.43 -7.13 5.14
CA PHE A 139 0.29 -5.75 4.75
C PHE A 139 1.53 -5.35 3.95
N ARG A 140 1.31 -4.84 2.72
CA ARG A 140 2.38 -4.22 1.94
C ARG A 140 2.35 -2.73 2.18
N ILE A 141 3.43 -2.19 2.73
CA ILE A 141 3.49 -0.79 3.13
C ILE A 141 4.24 0.00 2.06
N ARG A 142 3.63 1.10 1.62
CA ARG A 142 4.26 2.04 0.71
C ARG A 142 5.00 3.07 1.54
N VAL A 143 6.30 3.21 1.29
CA VAL A 143 7.22 4.08 2.01
C VAL A 143 7.42 5.37 1.22
#